data_AF-R7XT65-F1
#
_entry.id   AF-R7XT65-F1
#
_cell.length_a   1.000
_cell.length_b   1.000
_cell.length_c   1.000
_cell.angle_alpha   90.00
_cell.angle_beta   90.00
_cell.angle_gamma   90.00
#
_symmetry.space_group_name_H-M   'P 1'
#
loop_
_entity.id
_entity.type
_entity.pdbx_description
1 polymer ?
#
loop_
_entity_poly.entity_id
_entity_poly.type
_entity_poly.pdbx_seq_one_letter_code
_entity_poly.pdbx_strand_id
1 'polypeptide(L)' 'MLDAQYLRLRWIGHRISAEAGILVDADLNLDTAHNIAHDVENRLFNDIPMLSGATIHVSPLPPVCRGKSNRTVHVG' A
#
# COMPACT_ATOMS: atom_id res chain seq x y z
N MET A 1 -5.02 9.08 -0.27
CA MET A 1 -5.67 8.09 0.61
C MET A 1 -4.74 6.89 0.73
N LEU A 2 -4.53 6.38 1.95
CA LEU A 2 -3.68 5.21 2.20
C LEU A 2 -4.55 3.99 2.44
N ASP A 3 -4.23 2.87 1.81
CA ASP A 3 -4.94 1.60 1.98
C ASP A 3 -3.97 0.42 2.09
N ALA A 4 -4.33 -0.60 2.85
CA ALA A 4 -3.55 -1.83 2.98
C ALA A 4 -4.05 -2.86 1.97
N GLN A 5 -3.20 -3.25 1.03
CA GLN A 5 -3.56 -4.20 -0.02
C GLN A 5 -3.43 -5.64 0.45
N TYR A 6 -2.37 -5.95 1.18
CA TYR A 6 -2.14 -7.28 1.75
C TYR A 6 -1.15 -7.22 2.91
N LEU A 7 -1.22 -8.22 3.78
CA LEU A 7 -0.20 -8.55 4.76
C LEU A 7 0.03 -10.06 4.76
N ARG A 8 1.28 -10.47 4.64
CA ARG A 8 1.70 -11.87 4.67
C ARG A 8 2.77 -12.02 5.73
N LEU A 9 2.58 -13.01 6.59
CA LEU A 9 3.55 -13.41 7.60
C LEU A 9 4.02 -14.81 7.29
N ARG A 10 5.34 -14.99 7.36
CA ARG A 10 5.97 -16.30 7.19
C ARG A 10 6.81 -16.61 8.41
N TRP A 11 6.49 -17.75 9.04
CA TRP A 11 7.32 -18.30 10.09
C TRP A 11 8.54 -19.01 9.49
N ILE A 12 9.72 -18.72 10.03
CA ILE A 12 11.00 -19.31 9.65
C ILE A 12 11.76 -19.66 10.94
N GLY A 13 11.73 -20.93 11.34
CA GLY A 13 12.42 -21.40 12.54
C GLY A 13 11.77 -20.90 13.84
N HIS A 14 12.29 -19.83 14.42
CA HIS A 14 11.72 -19.14 15.59
C HIS A 14 11.47 -17.65 15.33
N ARG A 15 11.55 -17.24 14.06
CA ARG A 15 11.44 -15.85 13.61
C ARG A 15 10.31 -15.71 12.59
N ILE A 16 9.80 -14.50 12.47
CA ILE A 16 8.78 -14.14 11.49
C ILE A 16 9.42 -13.23 10.44
N SER A 17 9.02 -13.38 9.18
CA SER A 17 9.28 -12.44 8.11
C SER A 17 7.95 -11.91 7.60
N ALA A 18 7.86 -10.59 7.36
CA ALA A 18 6.66 -9.94 6.88
C ALA A 18 6.83 -9.40 5.46
N GLU A 19 5.75 -9.48 4.68
CA GLU A 19 5.61 -8.78 3.42
C GLU A 19 4.26 -8.08 3.43
N ALA A 20 4.23 -6.79 3.09
CA ALA A 20 2.99 -6.02 3.07
C ALA A 20 2.91 -5.18 1.80
N GLY A 21 1.70 -4.98 1.30
CA GLY A 21 1.40 -4.07 0.20
C GLY A 21 0.58 -2.89 0.70
N ILE A 22 0.97 -1.67 0.32
CA ILE A 22 0.19 -0.46 0.57
C ILE A 22 -0.11 0.28 -0.73
N LEU A 23 -1.28 0.90 -0.78
CA LEU A 23 -1.69 1.80 -1.84
C LEU A 23 -1.59 3.25 -1.38
N VAL A 24 -0.99 4.09 -2.20
CA VAL A 24 -0.80 5.52 -1.96
C VAL A 24 -1.39 6.34 -3.11
N ASP A 25 -1.62 7.64 -2.92
CA ASP A 25 -2.04 8.50 -4.04
C ASP A 25 -0.99 8.49 -5.16
N ALA A 26 -1.43 8.44 -6.42
CA ALA A 26 -0.52 8.36 -7.57
C ALA A 26 0.37 9.60 -7.73
N ASP A 27 -0.08 10.75 -7.24
CA ASP A 27 0.65 12.02 -7.27
C ASP A 27 1.52 12.23 -6.02
N LEU A 28 1.61 11.23 -5.14
CA LEU A 28 2.43 11.32 -3.94
C LEU A 28 3.92 11.31 -4.31
N ASN A 29 4.69 12.24 -3.76
CA ASN A 29 6.13 12.26 -3.99
C ASN A 29 6.81 11.03 -3.36
N LEU A 30 7.96 10.66 -3.92
CA LEU A 30 8.68 9.45 -3.53
C LEU A 30 9.17 9.51 -2.06
N ASP A 31 9.60 10.67 -1.59
CA ASP A 31 10.10 10.83 -0.21
C ASP A 31 9.00 10.58 0.83
N THR A 32 7.81 11.12 0.58
CA THR A 32 6.63 10.87 1.43
C THR A 32 6.19 9.42 1.33
N ALA A 33 6.22 8.81 0.14
CA ALA A 33 5.92 7.40 -0.03
C ALA A 33 6.91 6.50 0.75
N HIS A 34 8.21 6.85 0.73
CA HIS A 34 9.24 6.17 1.51
C HIS A 34 9.01 6.31 3.01
N ASN A 35 8.69 7.52 3.50
CA ASN A 35 8.41 7.75 4.91
C ASN A 35 7.20 6.93 5.40
N ILE A 36 6.15 6.84 4.58
CA ILE A 36 4.98 6.01 4.91
C ILE A 36 5.37 4.53 4.98
N ALA A 37 6.15 4.03 4.02
CA ALA A 37 6.63 2.65 4.04
C ALA A 37 7.49 2.37 5.28
N HIS A 38 8.37 3.29 5.65
CA HIS A 38 9.22 3.18 6.83
C HIS A 38 8.41 3.20 8.14
N ASP A 39 7.38 4.06 8.23
CA ASP A 39 6.46 4.07 9.37
C ASP A 39 5.68 2.76 9.51
N VAL A 40 5.25 2.17 8.39
CA VAL A 40 4.59 0.85 8.40
C VAL A 40 5.57 -0.23 8.88
N GLU A 41 6.80 -0.25 8.36
CA GLU A 41 7.85 -1.16 8.82
C GLU A 41 8.10 -1.04 10.33
N ASN A 42 8.28 0.18 10.83
CA ASN A 42 8.51 0.45 12.25
C ASN A 42 7.35 -0.06 13.12
N ARG A 43 6.10 0.15 12.67
CA ARG A 43 4.91 -0.39 13.38
C ARG A 43 4.90 -1.91 13.40
N LEU A 44 5.24 -2.57 12.29
CA LEU A 44 5.33 -4.04 12.25
C LEU A 44 6.38 -4.56 13.23
N PHE A 45 7.54 -3.91 13.32
CA PHE A 45 8.58 -4.30 14.28
C PHE A 45 8.18 -4.08 15.74
N ASN A 46 7.42 -3.02 16.03
CA ASN A 46 6.92 -2.76 17.37
C ASN A 46 5.82 -3.74 17.78
N ASP A 47 4.93 -4.10 16.86
CA ASP A 47 3.71 -4.84 17.19
C ASP A 47 3.85 -6.36 17.01
N ILE A 48 4.82 -6.83 16.22
CA ILE A 48 5.01 -8.26 15.91
C ILE A 48 6.27 -8.80 16.60
N PRO A 49 6.12 -9.61 17.67
CA PRO A 49 7.24 -10.27 18.32
C PRO A 49 8.01 -11.18 17.36
N MET A 50 9.33 -11.26 17.55
CA MET A 50 10.23 -12.11 16.75
C MET A 50 10.25 -11.80 15.25
N LEU A 51 9.72 -10.65 14.82
CA LEU A 51 9.90 -10.16 13.46
C LEU A 51 11.38 -9.94 13.18
N SER A 52 11.83 -10.50 12.06
CA SER A 52 13.23 -10.46 11.64
C SER A 52 13.48 -9.58 10.42
N GLY A 53 12.41 -9.19 9.73
CA GLY A 53 12.44 -8.31 8.57
C GLY A 53 11.03 -8.11 8.01
N ALA A 54 10.80 -6.93 7.45
CA ALA A 54 9.58 -6.60 6.72
C ALA A 54 9.93 -5.97 5.36
N THR A 55 9.24 -6.38 4.30
CA THR A 55 9.32 -5.73 2.99
C THR A 55 7.98 -5.08 2.68
N ILE A 56 7.97 -3.77 2.41
CA ILE A 56 6.77 -3.01 2.08
C ILE A 56 6.76 -2.68 0.59
N HIS A 57 5.82 -3.27 -0.15
CA HIS A 57 5.57 -2.91 -1.54
C HIS A 57 4.62 -1.71 -1.58
N VAL A 58 5.08 -0.59 -2.14
CA VAL A 58 4.28 0.63 -2.30
C VAL A 58 3.78 0.68 -3.74
N SER A 59 2.49 0.92 -3.93
CA SER A 59 1.90 1.04 -5.27
C SER A 59 0.92 2.22 -5.32
N PRO A 60 0.80 2.91 -6.47
CA PRO A 60 -0.19 3.95 -6.62
C PRO A 60 -1.59 3.35 -6.62
N LEU A 61 -2.57 4.09 -6.10
CA LEU A 61 -3.98 3.78 -6.25
C LEU A 61 -4.31 3.71 -7.75
N PRO A 62 -5.02 2.66 -8.20
CA PRO A 62 -5.46 2.60 -9.58
C PRO A 62 -6.36 3.81 -9.86
N PRO A 63 -6.28 4.40 -11.07
CA PRO A 63 -7.18 5.48 -11.45
C PRO A 63 -8.62 5.00 -11.29
N VAL A 64 -9.43 5.75 -10.56
CA VAL A 64 -10.86 5.48 -10.52
C VAL A 64 -11.40 5.59 -11.94
N CYS A 65 -12.05 4.55 -12.45
CA CYS A 65 -12.75 4.61 -13.73
C CYS A 65 -13.89 5.63 -13.59
N ARG A 66 -13.63 6.90 -13.91
CA ARG A 66 -14.68 7.92 -14.02
C ARG A 66 -15.52 7.55 -15.25
N GLY A 67 -16.73 7.04 -15.01
CA GLY A 67 -17.68 6.69 -16.05
C GLY A 67 -17.80 7.83 -17.07
N LYS A 68 -17.78 7.48 -18.35
CA LYS A 68 -18.03 8.42 -19.45
C LYS A 68 -19.35 9.15 -19.15
N SER A 69 -19.27 10.46 -18.90
CA SER A 69 -20.42 11.34 -18.83
C SER A 69 -21.29 11.07 -20.05
N ASN A 70 -22.54 10.64 -19.81
CA ASN A 70 -23.52 10.38 -20.83
C ASN A 70 -23.84 11.73 -21.52
N ARG A 71 -23.09 12.06 -22.57
CA ARG A 71 -23.35 13.24 -23.40
C ARG A 71 -24.45 12.83 -24.37
N THR A 72 -25.70 13.04 -23.97
CA THR A 72 -26.85 13.03 -24.88
C THR A 72 -26.58 14.07 -25.94
N VAL A 73 -26.18 13.62 -27.13
CA VAL A 73 -26.16 14.46 -28.32
C VAL A 73 -27.63 14.68 -28.68
N HIS A 74 -28.17 15.84 -28.31
CA HIS A 74 -29.40 16.33 -28.92
C HIS A 74 -29.05 16.72 -30.36
N VAL A 75 -29.39 15.83 -31.30
CA VAL A 75 -29.57 16.22 -32.70
C VAL A 75 -31.02 16.64 -32.81
N GLY A 76 -31.23 17.94 -33.02
CA GLY A 76 -32.50 18.59 -33.31
C GLY A 76 -32.21 19.88 -34.03
#